data_AF-A0A6P2NAD5-F1
#
_entry.id   AF-A0A6P2NAD5-F1
#
_cell.length_a   1.000
_cell.length_b   1.000
_cell.length_c   1.000
_cell.angle_alpha   90.00
_cell.angle_beta   90.00
_cell.angle_gamma   90.00
#
_symmetry.space_group_name_H-M   'P 1'
#
loop_
_entity.id
_entity.type
_entity.pdbx_description
1 polymer ?
#
loop_
_entity_poly.entity_id
_entity_poly.type
_entity_poly.pdbx_seq_one_letter_code
_entity_poly.pdbx_strand_id
1 'polypeptide(L)'
;MRNCKFSLNDEPMSAFEIDGRKFPAFSGLTPHINKRSQQCLKAYGPIPLGTYYIVDRQSGGRLGRFHDLGSGKSNWFALYAVDD
;
A
#
# COMPACT_ATOMS: atom_id res chain seq x y z
N MET A 1 8.37 12.52 -11.62
CA MET A 1 8.02 11.19 -11.09
C MET A 1 9.09 10.80 -10.09
N ARG A 2 8.74 10.43 -8.86
CA ARG A 2 9.72 9.95 -7.86
C ARG A 2 9.97 8.47 -8.05
N ASN A 3 11.20 8.01 -7.80
CA ASN A 3 11.50 6.58 -7.90
C ASN A 3 11.26 5.95 -6.54
N CYS A 4 10.20 5.15 -6.45
CA CYS A 4 9.79 4.47 -5.24
C CYS A 4 9.89 2.95 -5.45
N LYS A 5 10.46 2.23 -4.48
CA LYS A 5 10.58 0.77 -4.53
C LYS A 5 10.22 0.14 -3.19
N PHE A 6 9.45 -0.94 -3.25
CA PHE A 6 9.12 -1.76 -2.10
C PHE A 6 9.40 -3.22 -2.43
N SER A 7 10.01 -3.95 -1.49
CA SER A 7 10.40 -5.35 -1.69
C SER A 7 9.61 -6.28 -0.77
N LEU A 8 9.01 -7.31 -1.34
CA LEU A 8 8.45 -8.44 -0.59
C LEU A 8 9.57 -9.45 -0.33
N ASN A 9 10.06 -9.51 0.90
CA ASN A 9 11.25 -10.27 1.30
C ASN A 9 10.94 -11.42 2.29
N ASP A 10 9.68 -11.79 2.46
CA ASP A 10 9.19 -12.82 3.39
C ASP A 10 9.52 -12.59 4.89
N GLU A 11 10.09 -11.42 5.24
CA GLU A 11 10.42 -11.02 6.61
C GLU A 11 9.31 -10.15 7.23
N PRO A 12 9.20 -10.08 8.58
CA PRO A 12 8.18 -9.24 9.24
C PRO A 12 8.27 -7.74 8.93
N MET A 13 9.44 -7.25 8.51
CA MET A 13 9.67 -5.86 8.14
C MET A 13 10.56 -5.78 6.90
N SER A 14 10.20 -4.88 5.99
CA SER A 14 10.96 -4.55 4.78
C SER A 14 11.26 -3.05 4.75
N ALA A 15 11.83 -2.57 3.64
CA ALA A 15 12.13 -1.18 3.41
C ALA A 15 11.35 -0.65 2.19
N PHE A 16 10.63 0.45 2.38
CA PHE A 16 10.14 1.28 1.30
C PHE A 16 11.19 2.35 1.00
N GLU A 17 11.72 2.33 -0.21
CA GLU A 17 12.74 3.27 -0.67
C GLU A 17 12.11 4.35 -1.53
N ILE A 18 12.40 5.61 -1.24
CA ILE A 18 11.99 6.79 -2.01
C ILE A 18 13.22 7.64 -2.25
N ASP A 19 13.61 7.80 -3.52
CA ASP A 19 14.75 8.64 -3.91
C ASP A 19 16.03 8.33 -3.08
N GLY A 20 16.29 7.05 -2.81
CA GLY A 20 17.43 6.55 -2.03
C GLY A 20 17.27 6.56 -0.50
N ARG A 21 16.18 7.12 0.03
CA ARG A 21 15.85 7.09 1.48
C ARG A 21 15.00 5.89 1.80
N LYS A 22 15.35 5.16 2.86
CA LYS A 22 14.65 3.94 3.28
C LYS A 22 13.78 4.20 4.51
N PHE A 23 12.55 3.72 4.45
CA PHE A 23 11.58 3.76 5.53
C PHE A 23 11.14 2.33 5.87
N PRO A 24 11.07 1.95 7.17
CA PRO A 24 10.54 0.65 7.55
C PRO A 24 9.08 0.53 7.12
N ALA A 25 8.76 -0.53 6.38
CA ALA A 25 7.42 -0.77 5.85
C ALA A 25 7.15 -2.27 5.69
N PHE A 26 5.89 -2.67 5.71
CA PHE A 26 5.46 -4.04 5.48
C PHE A 26 4.12 -4.04 4.73
N SER A 27 3.76 -5.18 4.13
CA SER A 27 2.48 -5.38 3.46
C SER A 27 1.88 -6.75 3.79
N GLY A 28 0.55 -6.82 3.88
CA GLY A 28 -0.18 -8.02 4.29
C GLY A 28 -0.45 -8.08 5.79
N LEU A 29 -1.20 -9.10 6.21
CA LEU A 29 -1.55 -9.37 7.61
C LEU A 29 -0.82 -10.61 8.10
N THR A 30 -0.50 -10.69 9.40
CA THR A 30 0.03 -11.93 10.00
C THR A 30 -0.91 -13.10 9.71
N PRO A 31 -0.41 -14.28 9.26
CA PRO A 31 0.99 -14.70 9.09
C PRO A 31 1.57 -14.51 7.67
N HIS A 32 0.94 -13.70 6.83
CA HIS A 32 1.21 -13.52 5.39
C HIS A 32 2.06 -12.28 5.06
N ILE A 33 2.63 -11.62 6.07
CA ILE A 33 3.39 -10.37 5.91
C ILE A 33 4.57 -10.58 4.95
N ASN A 34 4.67 -9.69 3.96
CA ASN A 34 5.72 -9.65 2.94
C ASN A 34 5.91 -10.97 2.16
N LYS A 35 4.97 -11.93 2.25
CA LYS A 35 5.06 -13.23 1.58
C LYS A 35 4.65 -13.15 0.13
N ARG A 36 5.63 -13.05 -0.77
CA ARG A 36 5.38 -12.92 -2.22
C ARG A 36 4.50 -14.04 -2.77
N SER A 37 4.72 -15.27 -2.31
CA SER A 37 3.95 -16.45 -2.72
C SER A 37 2.46 -16.37 -2.34
N GLN A 38 2.10 -15.49 -1.41
CA GLN A 38 0.74 -15.34 -0.90
C GLN A 38 0.08 -14.03 -1.35
N GLN A 39 0.66 -13.31 -2.32
CA GLN A 39 0.11 -12.05 -2.85
C GLN A 39 -1.31 -12.17 -3.43
N CYS A 40 -1.71 -13.37 -3.88
CA CYS A 40 -3.05 -13.62 -4.43
C CYS A 40 -4.11 -13.89 -3.35
N LEU A 41 -3.73 -13.93 -2.07
CA LEU A 41 -4.65 -14.19 -0.98
C LEU A 41 -5.46 -12.92 -0.66
N LYS A 42 -6.70 -12.87 -1.14
CA LYS A 42 -7.59 -11.71 -0.97
C LYS A 42 -7.69 -11.30 0.50
N ALA A 43 -7.57 -10.00 0.77
CA ALA A 43 -7.67 -9.35 2.09
C ALA A 43 -6.56 -9.68 3.11
N TYR A 44 -5.74 -10.71 2.90
CA TYR A 44 -4.71 -11.12 3.86
C TYR A 44 -3.29 -11.03 3.32
N GLY A 45 -3.12 -11.33 2.03
CA GLY A 45 -1.82 -11.32 1.34
C GLY A 45 -1.22 -9.92 1.24
N PRO A 46 0.09 -9.83 0.97
CA PRO A 46 0.72 -8.56 0.67
C PRO A 46 0.21 -7.98 -0.65
N ILE A 47 0.51 -6.71 -0.88
CA ILE A 47 0.27 -6.05 -2.15
C ILE A 47 0.86 -6.87 -3.30
N PRO A 48 0.12 -7.10 -4.40
CA PRO A 48 0.67 -7.77 -5.57
C PRO A 48 1.89 -7.05 -6.13
N LEU A 49 2.76 -7.81 -6.79
CA LEU A 49 3.87 -7.23 -7.52
C LEU A 49 3.39 -6.51 -8.77
N GLY A 50 3.89 -5.30 -8.96
CA GLY A 50 3.53 -4.46 -10.10
C GLY A 50 4.07 -3.06 -9.94
N THR A 51 3.75 -2.21 -10.91
CA THR A 51 3.98 -0.77 -10.84
C THR A 51 2.69 -0.11 -10.38
N TYR A 52 2.81 0.83 -9.44
CA TYR A 52 1.65 1.51 -8.86
C TYR A 52 1.87 3.02 -8.87
N TYR A 53 0.81 3.77 -9.13
CA TYR A 53 0.75 5.18 -8.80
C TYR A 53 0.22 5.38 -7.38
N ILE A 54 0.94 6.17 -6.60
CA ILE A 54 0.46 6.66 -5.31
C ILE A 54 -0.31 7.94 -5.60
N VAL A 55 -1.61 7.92 -5.32
CA VAL A 55 -2.50 9.05 -5.56
C VAL A 55 -3.17 9.49 -4.27
N ASP A 56 -3.47 10.78 -4.18
CA ASP A 56 -4.30 11.29 -3.09
C ASP A 56 -5.68 10.64 -3.17
N ARG A 57 -6.12 10.07 -2.04
CA ARG A 57 -7.45 9.51 -1.95
C ARG A 57 -8.45 10.65 -1.85
N GLN A 58 -9.26 10.83 -2.89
CA GLN A 58 -10.37 11.78 -2.83
C GLN A 58 -11.41 11.31 -1.82
N SER A 59 -11.79 12.18 -0.88
CA SER A 59 -12.96 11.97 -0.03
C SER A 59 -14.20 11.88 -0.93
N GLY A 60 -14.85 10.71 -0.96
CA GLY A 60 -15.87 10.41 -1.96
C GLY A 60 -17.13 11.29 -1.86
N GLY A 61 -17.36 12.20 -2.82
CA GLY A 61 -18.63 12.91 -3.02
C GLY A 61 -19.15 13.75 -1.83
N ARG A 62 -20.38 14.27 -1.95
CA ARG A 62 -20.98 15.22 -0.98
C ARG A 62 -21.14 14.65 0.45
N LEU A 63 -21.16 13.33 0.61
CA LEU A 63 -21.23 12.63 1.91
C LEU A 63 -19.90 12.05 2.42
N GLY A 64 -18.84 12.03 1.60
CA GLY A 64 -17.55 11.41 1.95
C GLY A 64 -16.85 12.09 3.11
N ARG A 65 -17.04 13.41 3.26
CA ARG A 65 -16.47 14.18 4.38
C ARG A 65 -16.97 13.67 5.74
N PHE A 66 -18.23 13.24 5.84
CA PHE A 66 -18.80 12.71 7.08
C PHE A 66 -18.33 11.28 7.37
N HIS A 67 -18.12 10.47 6.33
CA HIS A 67 -17.62 9.10 6.47
C HIS A 67 -16.12 9.04 6.80
N ASP A 68 -15.34 10.03 6.34
CA ASP A 68 -13.91 10.13 6.62
C ASP A 68 -13.59 10.62 8.04
N LEU A 69 -14.46 11.45 8.62
CA LEU A 69 -14.32 11.96 10.00
C LEU A 69 -14.31 10.83 11.05
N GLY A 70 -15.01 9.72 10.80
CA GLY A 70 -15.14 8.62 11.77
C GLY A 70 -14.08 7.52 11.65
N SER A 71 -13.33 7.44 10.54
CA SER A 71 -12.42 6.30 10.29
C SER A 71 -10.94 6.63 10.44
N GLY A 72 -10.56 7.91 10.57
CA GLY A 72 -9.15 8.34 10.63
C GLY A 72 -8.35 8.07 9.37
N LYS A 73 -9.02 7.64 8.28
CA LYS A 73 -8.38 7.25 7.03
C LYS A 73 -8.13 8.43 6.10
N SER A 74 -8.47 9.66 6.48
CA SER A 74 -8.31 10.85 5.62
C SER A 74 -6.87 11.05 5.13
N ASN A 75 -5.88 10.56 5.88
CA ASN A 75 -4.46 10.70 5.56
C ASN A 75 -3.91 9.53 4.72
N TRP A 76 -4.76 8.59 4.31
CA TRP A 76 -4.34 7.41 3.55
C TRP A 76 -4.28 7.73 2.06
N PHE A 77 -3.18 7.36 1.43
CA PHE A 77 -3.05 7.37 -0.02
C PHE A 77 -3.72 6.14 -0.65
N ALA A 78 -4.14 6.27 -1.90
CA ALA A 78 -4.57 5.15 -2.72
C ALA A 78 -3.42 4.67 -3.62
N LEU A 79 -3.39 3.37 -3.89
CA LEU A 79 -2.48 2.75 -4.85
C LEU A 79 -3.29 2.33 -6.08
N TYR A 80 -2.91 2.86 -7.24
CA TYR A 80 -3.52 2.52 -8.52
C TYR A 80 -2.55 1.68 -9.33
N ALA A 81 -2.92 0.43 -9.64
CA ALA A 81 -2.08 -0.48 -10.40
C ALA A 81 -1.95 0.02 -11.85
N VAL A 82 -0.73 -0.02 -12.38
CA VAL A 82 -0.47 0.17 -13.80
C VAL A 82 -0.65 -1.17 -14.47
N ASP A 83 -1.91 -1.49 -14.75
CA ASP A 83 -2.29 -2.66 -15.51
C ASP A 83 -2.56 -2.18 -16.95
N ASP A 84 -1.81 -2.70 -17.93
CA ASP A 84 -2.05 -2.48 -19.37
C ASP A 84 -3.20 -3.36 -19.89
#